data_AF-A0A919I7D3-F1
#
_entry.id   AF-A0A919I7D3-F1
#
_cell.length_a   1.000
_cell.length_b   1.000
_cell.length_c   1.000
_cell.angle_alpha   90.00
_cell.angle_beta   90.00
_cell.angle_gamma   90.00
#
_symmetry.space_group_name_H-M   'P 1'
#
loop_
_entity.id
_entity.type
_entity.pdbx_description
1 polymer ?
#
loop_
_entity_poly.entity_id
_entity_poly.type
_entity_poly.pdbx_seq_one_letter_code
_entity_poly.pdbx_strand_id
1 'polypeptide(L)'
;MNSRFDRLSPEEQEFMHKAPILVCILIAGADGEIDRNEIREAIVQAQKRKQNVGEELMLLYRTISEDFEDKLKILVQSYPVEVSQRNPLIVEELSKLNQVLPKLEKSFAIQFYMSICDLAIKVAKSSGGWFGMKAIGEDEAKYVKLPMINDPAAN
;
A
#
# COMPACT_ATOMS: atom_id res chain seq x y z
N MET A 1 11.04 -17.69 -16.90
CA MET A 1 10.37 -17.46 -15.60
C MET A 1 9.06 -16.79 -15.91
N ASN A 2 7.93 -17.44 -15.60
CA ASN A 2 6.62 -16.82 -15.73
C ASN A 2 6.50 -15.79 -14.60
N SER A 3 6.26 -14.52 -14.92
CA SER A 3 6.00 -13.51 -13.91
C SER A 3 4.66 -13.83 -13.26
N ARG A 4 4.50 -13.69 -11.93
CA ARG A 4 3.18 -13.88 -11.27
C ARG A 4 2.13 -12.90 -11.77
N PHE A 5 2.56 -11.91 -12.55
CA PHE A 5 1.75 -10.93 -13.24
C PHE A 5 1.38 -11.28 -14.68
N ASP A 6 1.78 -12.43 -15.23
CA ASP A 6 1.55 -12.79 -16.65
C ASP A 6 0.06 -12.85 -17.04
N ARG A 7 -0.83 -12.99 -16.06
CA ARG A 7 -2.30 -13.00 -16.24
C ARG A 7 -2.94 -11.62 -16.15
N LEU A 8 -2.15 -10.60 -15.83
CA LEU A 8 -2.60 -9.22 -15.69
C LEU A 8 -2.35 -8.44 -16.98
N SER A 9 -3.26 -7.53 -17.30
CA SER A 9 -3.01 -6.54 -18.36
C SER A 9 -1.87 -5.58 -17.96
N PRO A 10 -1.20 -4.89 -18.90
CA PRO A 10 -0.16 -3.92 -18.58
C PRO A 10 -0.60 -2.88 -17.53
N GLU A 11 -1.85 -2.41 -17.62
CA GLU A 11 -2.44 -1.45 -16.68
C GLU A 11 -2.61 -2.07 -15.28
N GLU A 12 -3.00 -3.33 -15.20
CA GLU A 12 -3.11 -4.06 -13.93
C GLU A 12 -1.73 -4.32 -13.31
N GLN A 13 -0.72 -4.60 -14.12
CA GLN A 13 0.67 -4.73 -13.65
C GLN A 13 1.18 -3.41 -13.08
N GLU A 14 0.98 -2.30 -13.79
CA GLU A 14 1.32 -0.97 -13.30
C GLU A 14 0.57 -0.65 -12.00
N PHE A 15 -0.72 -1.01 -11.94
CA PHE A 15 -1.52 -0.83 -10.74
C PHE A 15 -0.99 -1.60 -9.53
N MET A 16 -0.46 -2.83 -9.70
CA MET A 16 0.19 -3.58 -8.62
C MET A 16 1.43 -2.88 -8.06
N HIS A 17 2.14 -2.10 -8.87
CA HIS A 17 3.28 -1.28 -8.41
C HIS A 17 2.81 0.03 -7.75
N LYS A 18 1.69 0.59 -8.22
CA LYS A 18 1.07 1.81 -7.69
C LYS A 18 0.42 1.58 -6.31
N ALA A 19 -0.21 0.43 -6.11
CA ALA A 19 -1.04 0.14 -4.93
C ALA A 19 -0.32 0.30 -3.58
N PRO A 20 0.91 -0.21 -3.36
CA PRO A 20 1.61 0.00 -2.10
C PRO A 20 1.87 1.48 -1.79
N ILE A 21 2.09 2.31 -2.82
CA ILE A 21 2.31 3.75 -2.65
C ILE A 21 1.00 4.45 -2.28
N LEU A 22 -0.11 4.07 -2.90
CA LEU A 22 -1.45 4.58 -2.54
C LEU A 22 -1.81 4.25 -1.09
N VAL A 23 -1.46 3.04 -0.61
CA VAL A 23 -1.61 2.67 0.80
C VAL A 23 -0.82 3.63 1.70
N CYS A 24 0.44 3.91 1.37
CA CYS A 24 1.23 4.86 2.14
C CYS A 24 0.60 6.27 2.16
N ILE A 25 0.13 6.77 1.03
CA ILE A 25 -0.51 8.10 0.93
C ILE A 25 -1.79 8.15 1.78
N LEU A 26 -2.60 7.10 1.73
CA LEU A 26 -3.85 7.01 2.48
C LEU A 26 -3.62 7.04 3.99
N ILE A 27 -2.60 6.29 4.46
CA ILE A 27 -2.31 6.17 5.88
C ILE A 27 -1.55 7.39 6.41
N ALA A 28 -0.47 7.80 5.74
CA ALA A 28 0.33 8.94 6.17
C ALA A 28 -0.48 10.23 6.11
N GLY A 29 -1.26 10.45 5.05
CA GLY A 29 -2.00 11.69 4.86
C GLY A 29 -3.31 11.79 5.64
N ALA A 30 -3.64 10.83 6.50
CA ALA A 30 -4.93 10.80 7.19
C ALA A 30 -5.20 12.06 8.04
N ASP A 31 -4.16 12.68 8.58
CA ASP A 31 -4.20 13.92 9.35
C ASP A 31 -3.96 15.20 8.52
N GLY A 32 -3.64 15.05 7.23
CA GLY A 32 -3.39 16.15 6.29
C GLY A 32 -1.92 16.41 5.96
N GLU A 33 -0.97 15.84 6.71
CA GLU A 33 0.46 15.96 6.42
C GLU A 33 1.04 14.64 5.89
N ILE A 34 1.96 14.71 4.93
CA ILE A 34 2.60 13.51 4.38
C ILE A 34 4.11 13.68 4.56
N ASP A 35 4.66 13.06 5.61
CA ASP A 35 6.11 12.96 5.75
C ASP A 35 6.66 11.84 4.86
N ARG A 36 7.44 12.24 3.86
CA ARG A 36 8.06 11.33 2.90
C ARG A 36 9.12 10.45 3.53
N ASN A 37 9.81 10.93 4.56
CA ASN A 37 10.85 10.17 5.26
C ASN A 37 10.22 9.00 6.01
N GLU A 38 9.11 9.24 6.70
CA GLU A 38 8.37 8.21 7.44
C GLU A 38 7.87 7.10 6.51
N ILE A 39 7.32 7.47 5.35
CA ILE A 39 6.89 6.48 4.35
C ILE A 39 8.08 5.70 3.80
N ARG A 40 9.19 6.38 3.48
CA ARG A 40 10.40 5.73 2.96
C ARG A 40 10.92 4.69 3.96
N GLU A 41 10.96 5.03 5.24
CA GLU A 41 11.36 4.11 6.30
C GLU A 41 10.42 2.91 6.41
N ALA A 42 9.10 3.13 6.32
CA ALA A 42 8.11 2.06 6.36
C ALA A 42 8.29 1.06 5.20
N ILE A 43 8.61 1.55 3.99
CA ILE A 43 8.89 0.72 2.81
C ILE A 43 10.18 -0.07 2.98
N VAL A 44 11.26 0.56 3.43
CA VAL A 44 12.53 -0.12 3.72
C VAL A 44 12.35 -1.21 4.79
N GLN A 45 11.51 -0.95 5.79
CA GLN A 45 11.14 -1.95 6.79
C GLN A 45 10.23 -3.06 6.24
N ALA A 46 9.39 -2.78 5.24
CA ALA A 46 8.62 -3.80 4.53
C ALA A 46 9.52 -4.76 3.75
N GLN A 47 10.56 -4.25 3.09
CA GLN A 47 11.56 -5.04 2.36
C GLN A 47 12.39 -5.99 3.24
N LYS A 48 12.68 -5.61 4.49
CA LYS A 48 13.59 -6.36 5.37
C LYS A 48 13.00 -7.66 5.95
N ARG A 49 11.70 -7.95 5.80
CA ARG A 49 11.11 -9.23 6.23
C ARG A 49 11.48 -10.36 5.25
N LYS A 50 12.68 -10.91 5.42
CA LYS A 50 13.27 -11.95 4.55
C LYS A 50 12.77 -13.38 4.80
N GLN A 51 12.05 -13.67 5.89
CA GLN A 51 11.94 -15.07 6.31
C GLN A 51 10.88 -15.90 5.58
N ASN A 52 9.90 -15.32 4.86
CA ASN A 52 8.84 -16.08 4.16
C ASN A 52 8.27 -15.40 2.90
N VAL A 53 8.93 -14.38 2.37
CA VAL A 53 8.42 -13.59 1.24
C VAL A 53 8.99 -14.15 -0.08
N GLY A 54 8.13 -14.47 -1.03
CA GLY A 54 8.55 -14.95 -2.35
C GLY A 54 9.47 -13.95 -3.07
N GLU A 55 10.41 -14.46 -3.87
CA GLU A 55 11.39 -13.66 -4.63
C GLU A 55 10.73 -12.52 -5.43
N GLU A 56 9.57 -12.80 -6.02
CA GLU A 56 8.84 -11.84 -6.85
C GLU A 56 8.25 -10.67 -6.05
N LEU A 57 7.78 -10.90 -4.83
CA LEU A 57 7.31 -9.82 -3.95
C LEU A 57 8.50 -8.96 -3.50
N MET A 58 9.66 -9.57 -3.25
CA MET A 58 10.89 -8.81 -2.98
C MET A 58 11.31 -7.95 -4.17
N LEU A 59 11.24 -8.48 -5.39
CA LEU A 59 11.51 -7.72 -6.62
C LEU A 59 10.54 -6.55 -6.78
N LEU A 60 9.24 -6.77 -6.56
CA LEU A 60 8.22 -5.71 -6.60
C LEU A 60 8.58 -4.56 -5.66
N TYR A 61 8.85 -4.86 -4.38
CA TYR A 61 9.20 -3.82 -3.42
C TYR A 61 10.57 -3.18 -3.68
N ARG A 62 11.51 -3.90 -4.31
CA ARG A 62 12.78 -3.31 -4.76
C ARG A 62 12.52 -2.28 -5.85
N THR A 63 11.76 -2.64 -6.89
CA THR A 63 11.39 -1.72 -7.97
C THR A 63 10.64 -0.51 -7.42
N ILE A 64 9.68 -0.71 -6.52
CA ILE A 64 8.96 0.40 -5.86
C ILE A 64 9.93 1.33 -5.12
N SER A 65 10.97 0.79 -4.48
CA SER A 65 11.90 1.60 -3.68
C SER A 65 12.92 2.37 -4.51
N GLU A 66 13.27 1.87 -5.69
CA GLU A 66 14.25 2.51 -6.59
C GLU A 66 13.76 3.87 -7.10
N ASP A 67 12.46 4.02 -7.36
CA ASP A 67 11.84 5.25 -7.87
C ASP A 67 10.70 5.78 -6.96
N PHE A 68 10.71 5.36 -5.69
CA PHE A 68 9.65 5.65 -4.74
C PHE A 68 9.33 7.14 -4.59
N GLU A 69 10.36 7.97 -4.39
CA GLU A 69 10.17 9.40 -4.12
C GLU A 69 9.51 10.13 -5.28
N ASP A 70 9.90 9.78 -6.51
CA ASP A 70 9.34 10.36 -7.72
C ASP A 70 7.89 9.90 -7.91
N LYS A 71 7.61 8.60 -7.78
CA LYS A 71 6.24 8.07 -7.86
C LYS A 71 5.34 8.63 -6.78
N LEU A 72 5.81 8.72 -5.54
CA LEU A 72 5.06 9.31 -4.43
C LEU A 72 4.72 10.76 -4.73
N LYS A 73 5.70 11.56 -5.17
CA LYS A 73 5.49 12.97 -5.49
C LYS A 73 4.47 13.15 -6.61
N ILE A 74 4.59 12.39 -7.69
CA ILE A 74 3.65 12.42 -8.82
C ILE A 74 2.24 12.04 -8.36
N LEU A 75 2.11 10.96 -7.59
CA LEU A 75 0.82 10.50 -7.10
C LEU A 75 0.19 11.52 -6.16
N VAL A 76 0.90 12.03 -5.16
CA VAL A 76 0.39 13.07 -4.25
C VAL A 76 -0.09 14.31 -5.02
N GLN A 77 0.62 14.72 -6.08
CA GLN A 77 0.21 15.84 -6.93
C GLN A 77 -1.00 15.53 -7.83
N SER A 78 -1.25 14.26 -8.13
CA SER A 78 -2.39 13.83 -8.96
C SER A 78 -3.71 13.75 -8.20
N TYR A 79 -3.68 13.82 -6.86
CA TYR A 79 -4.89 13.82 -6.03
C TYR A 79 -5.16 15.20 -5.41
N PRO A 80 -6.41 15.48 -5.00
CA PRO A 80 -6.74 16.68 -4.23
C PRO A 80 -5.89 16.82 -2.97
N VAL A 81 -5.58 18.06 -2.57
CA VAL A 81 -4.90 18.35 -1.29
C VAL A 81 -5.83 18.06 -0.12
N GLU A 82 -7.11 18.37 -0.29
CA GLU A 82 -8.16 18.23 0.71
C GLU A 82 -8.40 16.75 1.08
N VAL A 83 -8.15 16.39 2.34
CA VAL A 83 -8.23 14.99 2.85
C VAL A 83 -9.60 14.37 2.61
N SER A 84 -10.66 15.15 2.85
CA SER A 84 -12.05 14.73 2.68
C SER A 84 -12.41 14.38 1.22
N GLN A 85 -11.64 14.89 0.24
CA GLN A 85 -11.80 14.57 -1.18
C GLN A 85 -10.80 13.50 -1.64
N ARG A 86 -9.55 13.56 -1.17
CA ARG A 86 -8.48 12.64 -1.55
C ARG A 86 -8.73 11.22 -1.08
N ASN A 87 -9.06 11.03 0.20
CA ASN A 87 -9.13 9.70 0.79
C ASN A 87 -10.21 8.83 0.13
N PRO A 88 -11.43 9.31 -0.15
CA PRO A 88 -12.42 8.54 -0.89
C PRO A 88 -11.93 8.07 -2.28
N LEU A 89 -11.22 8.92 -3.02
CA LEU A 89 -10.67 8.57 -4.34
C LEU A 89 -9.60 7.49 -4.25
N ILE A 90 -8.71 7.57 -3.25
CA ILE A 90 -7.69 6.55 -3.03
C ILE A 90 -8.32 5.23 -2.57
N VAL A 91 -9.35 5.27 -1.73
CA VAL A 91 -10.10 4.09 -1.30
C VAL A 91 -10.79 3.41 -2.49
N GLU A 92 -11.45 4.18 -3.35
CA GLU A 92 -12.07 3.68 -4.58
C GLU A 92 -11.01 3.05 -5.50
N GLU A 93 -9.87 3.71 -5.69
CA GLU A 93 -8.76 3.20 -6.49
C GLU A 93 -8.22 1.87 -5.92
N LEU A 94 -7.95 1.81 -4.61
CA LEU A 94 -7.47 0.59 -3.93
C LEU A 94 -8.50 -0.55 -3.97
N SER A 95 -9.80 -0.24 -3.99
CA SER A 95 -10.86 -1.26 -4.10
C SER A 95 -10.78 -2.06 -5.42
N LYS A 96 -10.14 -1.51 -6.46
CA LYS A 96 -9.90 -2.22 -7.74
C LYS A 96 -9.03 -3.46 -7.58
N LEU A 97 -8.25 -3.56 -6.49
CA LEU A 97 -7.52 -4.78 -6.14
C LEU A 97 -8.45 -5.99 -6.01
N ASN A 98 -9.72 -5.80 -5.66
CA ASN A 98 -10.70 -6.88 -5.58
C ASN A 98 -10.94 -7.59 -6.92
N GLN A 99 -10.65 -6.93 -8.05
CA GLN A 99 -10.75 -7.52 -9.39
C GLN A 99 -9.41 -8.07 -9.89
N VAL A 100 -8.29 -7.57 -9.36
CA VAL A 100 -6.93 -7.93 -9.79
C VAL A 100 -6.38 -9.11 -8.99
N LEU A 101 -6.52 -9.11 -7.66
CA LEU A 101 -5.99 -10.16 -6.78
C LEU A 101 -6.50 -11.57 -7.13
N PRO A 102 -7.78 -11.79 -7.52
CA PRO A 102 -8.24 -13.11 -7.95
C PRO A 102 -7.61 -13.65 -9.24
N LYS A 103 -6.99 -12.78 -10.06
CA LYS A 103 -6.31 -13.19 -11.30
C LYS A 103 -4.90 -13.72 -11.05
N LEU A 104 -4.32 -13.38 -9.91
CA LEU A 104 -3.00 -13.80 -9.47
C LEU A 104 -3.02 -15.25 -8.97
N GLU A 105 -1.84 -15.84 -8.83
CA GLU A 105 -1.72 -17.10 -8.11
C GLU A 105 -2.04 -16.89 -6.63
N LYS A 106 -2.87 -17.77 -6.04
CA LYS A 106 -3.48 -17.57 -4.72
C LYS A 106 -2.45 -17.27 -3.62
N SER A 107 -1.35 -18.01 -3.59
CA SER A 107 -0.31 -17.81 -2.57
C SER A 107 0.34 -16.43 -2.68
N PHE A 108 0.55 -15.94 -3.91
CA PHE A 108 1.09 -14.61 -4.15
C PHE A 108 0.08 -13.50 -3.80
N ALA A 109 -1.20 -13.67 -4.16
CA ALA A 109 -2.25 -12.72 -3.80
C ALA A 109 -2.35 -12.51 -2.28
N ILE A 110 -2.29 -13.60 -1.51
CA ILE A 110 -2.28 -13.57 -0.04
C ILE A 110 -1.03 -12.85 0.47
N GLN A 111 0.16 -13.20 -0.04
CA GLN A 111 1.41 -12.57 0.37
C GLN A 111 1.42 -11.06 0.10
N PHE A 112 0.95 -10.64 -1.08
CA PHE A 112 0.84 -9.24 -1.45
C PHE A 112 -0.17 -8.50 -0.55
N TYR A 113 -1.36 -9.07 -0.32
CA TYR A 113 -2.35 -8.47 0.57
C TYR A 113 -1.80 -8.29 1.99
N MET A 114 -1.15 -9.33 2.54
CA MET A 114 -0.50 -9.24 3.84
C MET A 114 0.62 -8.20 3.86
N SER A 115 1.39 -8.06 2.79
CA SER A 115 2.50 -7.09 2.74
C SER A 115 2.01 -5.64 2.72
N ILE A 116 0.90 -5.34 2.03
CA ILE A 116 0.33 -3.99 2.03
C ILE A 116 -0.37 -3.66 3.35
N CYS A 117 -0.99 -4.63 4.02
CA CYS A 117 -1.52 -4.46 5.38
C CYS A 117 -0.38 -4.20 6.39
N ASP A 118 0.70 -4.97 6.33
CA ASP A 118 1.90 -4.75 7.14
C ASP A 118 2.52 -3.37 6.88
N LEU A 119 2.53 -2.93 5.63
CA LEU A 119 3.00 -1.60 5.24
C LEU A 119 2.12 -0.50 5.83
N ALA A 120 0.79 -0.63 5.73
CA ALA A 120 -0.16 0.31 6.34
C ALA A 120 0.10 0.46 7.85
N ILE A 121 0.27 -0.65 8.56
CA ILE A 121 0.59 -0.65 10.00
C ILE A 121 1.92 0.05 10.29
N LYS A 122 2.94 -0.16 9.45
CA LYS A 122 4.25 0.47 9.63
C LYS A 122 4.20 1.98 9.39
N VAL A 123 3.52 2.42 8.34
CA VAL A 123 3.34 3.86 8.05
C VAL A 123 2.62 4.53 9.21
N ALA A 124 1.50 3.97 9.70
CA ALA A 124 0.79 4.50 10.85
C ALA A 124 1.66 4.59 12.13
N LYS A 125 2.58 3.64 12.32
CA LYS A 125 3.55 3.64 13.43
C LYS A 125 4.63 4.69 13.28
N SER A 126 5.17 4.85 12.06
CA SER A 126 6.21 5.82 11.77
C SER A 126 5.67 7.25 11.90
N SER A 127 4.45 7.51 11.44
CA SER A 127 3.78 8.81 11.51
C SER A 127 3.31 9.23 12.89
N GLY A 128 3.73 8.54 13.95
CA GLY A 128 3.45 8.90 15.34
C GLY A 128 2.00 8.68 15.80
N GLY A 129 1.02 8.61 14.88
CA GLY A 129 -0.41 8.47 15.16
C GLY A 129 -0.80 7.16 15.86
N TRP A 130 -0.05 6.08 15.64
CA TRP A 130 -0.44 4.76 16.14
C TRP A 130 -0.04 4.47 17.61
N PHE A 131 0.93 5.18 18.21
CA PHE A 131 1.32 4.94 19.63
C PHE A 131 1.80 6.17 20.42
N GLY A 132 1.83 7.38 19.85
CA GLY A 132 2.29 8.60 20.52
C GLY A 132 1.16 9.44 21.12
N MET A 133 0.68 9.11 22.32
CA MET A 133 0.01 10.04 23.24
C MET A 133 -1.20 10.85 22.71
N LYS A 134 -2.27 10.22 22.21
CA LYS A 134 -3.69 10.59 22.47
C LYS A 134 -4.56 9.76 21.54
N ALA A 135 -5.72 9.39 22.09
CA ALA A 135 -6.88 8.80 21.44
C ALA A 135 -6.81 8.69 19.91
N ILE A 136 -6.92 7.44 19.44
CA ILE A 136 -7.51 7.03 18.17
C ILE A 136 -8.15 8.23 17.44
N GLY A 137 -7.47 8.75 16.40
CA GLY A 137 -8.24 9.35 15.33
C GLY A 137 -9.06 8.22 14.72
N GLU A 138 -10.38 8.24 14.89
CA GLU A 138 -11.30 7.26 14.28
C GLU A 138 -11.03 7.11 12.76
N ASP A 139 -10.46 8.16 12.17
CA ASP A 139 -10.09 8.30 10.77
C ASP A 139 -8.82 7.55 10.32
N GLU A 140 -7.92 7.15 11.21
CA GLU A 140 -6.74 6.33 10.84
C GLU A 140 -7.04 4.84 11.01
N ALA A 141 -7.68 4.48 12.13
CA ALA A 141 -8.05 3.09 12.42
C ALA A 141 -8.97 2.49 11.33
N LYS A 142 -9.77 3.32 10.65
CA LYS A 142 -10.64 2.88 9.55
C LYS A 142 -9.88 2.34 8.34
N TYR A 143 -8.62 2.73 8.11
CA TYR A 143 -7.89 2.35 6.91
C TYR A 143 -6.72 1.39 7.15
N VAL A 144 -6.21 1.27 8.38
CA VAL A 144 -5.04 0.43 8.69
C VAL A 144 -5.23 -1.05 8.30
N LYS A 145 -6.48 -1.56 8.34
CA LYS A 145 -6.82 -2.93 7.91
C LYS A 145 -7.26 -3.04 6.45
N LEU A 146 -7.20 -1.94 5.71
CA LEU A 146 -7.61 -1.85 4.31
C LEU A 146 -8.98 -2.50 4.03
N PRO A 147 -10.08 -2.09 4.72
CA PRO A 147 -11.37 -2.78 4.66
C PRO A 147 -12.04 -2.75 3.28
N MET A 148 -11.55 -1.90 2.36
CA MET A 148 -11.98 -1.85 0.97
C MET A 148 -11.38 -2.98 0.10
N ILE A 149 -10.42 -3.75 0.63
CA ILE A 149 -9.78 -4.86 -0.07
C ILE A 149 -10.22 -6.17 0.58
N ASN A 150 -10.75 -7.07 -0.24
CA ASN A 150 -11.17 -8.41 0.16
C ASN A 150 -9.93 -9.27 0.44
N ASP A 151 -9.90 -9.91 1.61
CA ASP A 151 -8.82 -10.82 1.99
C ASP A 151 -8.79 -12.04 1.02
N PRO A 152 -7.70 -12.24 0.25
CA PRO A 152 -7.56 -13.39 -0.66
C PRO A 152 -7.49 -14.73 0.07
N ALA A 153 -7.23 -14.75 1.38
CA ALA A 153 -7.24 -15.96 2.20
C ALA A 153 -8.64 -16.40 2.63
N ALA A 154 -9.63 -15.49 2.60
CA ALA A 154 -11.01 -15.76 2.98
C ALA A 154 -11.84 -16.42 1.86
N ASN A 155 -11.29 -16.51 0.63
CA ASN A 155 -11.91 -17.10 -0.55
C ASN A 155 -11.29 -18.45 -0.94
#